data_AF-A0A011PMK1-F1
#
_entry.id   AF-A0A011PMK1-F1
#
_cell.length_a   1.000
_cell.length_b   1.000
_cell.length_c   1.000
_cell.angle_alpha   90.00
_cell.angle_beta   90.00
_cell.angle_gamma   90.00
#
_symmetry.space_group_name_H-M   'P 1'
#
loop_
_entity.id
_entity.type
_entity.pdbx_description
1 polymer ?
#
loop_
_entity_poly.entity_id
_entity_poly.type
_entity_poly.pdbx_seq_one_letter_code
_entity_poly.pdbx_strand_id
1 'polypeptide(L)'
;MSDEVAFLVEHINRSPEPLHADFTNEVRALVRIGLPAARAVLPLLLSPDELTRLRAQRVLEGVSRDVVADTWGADWALLWHENGNYHWRAEAELRQSAVGKWLAWLDQAAARAPRKQA
;
A
#
# COMPACT_ATOMS: atom_id res chain seq x y z
N MET A 1 -0.94 14.31 -7.07
CA MET A 1 -1.83 13.21 -6.65
C MET A 1 -3.12 13.38 -7.41
N SER A 2 -3.66 12.34 -8.06
CA SER A 2 -4.96 12.43 -8.75
C SER A 2 -6.08 12.67 -7.74
N ASP A 3 -7.11 13.42 -8.11
CA ASP A 3 -8.31 13.67 -7.29
C ASP A 3 -8.99 12.35 -6.90
N GLU A 4 -8.94 11.34 -7.77
CA GLU A 4 -9.47 9.99 -7.50
C GLU A 4 -8.73 9.29 -6.34
N VAL A 5 -7.39 9.33 -6.35
CA VAL A 5 -6.58 8.69 -5.29
C VAL A 5 -6.85 9.36 -3.95
N ALA A 6 -6.92 10.69 -3.92
CA ALA A 6 -7.22 11.43 -2.70
C ALA A 6 -8.58 11.04 -2.14
N PHE A 7 -9.61 11.01 -3.00
CA PHE A 7 -10.96 10.62 -2.62
C PHE A 7 -11.02 9.19 -2.06
N LEU A 8 -10.37 8.22 -2.72
CA LEU A 8 -10.37 6.83 -2.29
C LEU A 8 -9.62 6.61 -0.97
N VAL A 9 -8.51 7.34 -0.76
CA VAL A 9 -7.75 7.30 0.51
C VAL A 9 -8.58 7.83 1.66
N GLU A 10 -9.27 8.97 1.46
CA GLU A 10 -10.17 9.54 2.46
C GLU A 10 -11.32 8.58 2.83
N HIS A 11 -11.81 7.84 1.85
CA HIS A 11 -12.95 6.93 2.00
C HIS A 11 -12.57 5.45 2.12
N ILE A 12 -11.31 5.14 2.46
CA ILE A 12 -10.80 3.77 2.49
C ILE A 12 -11.64 2.81 3.34
N ASN A 13 -12.40 3.35 4.30
CA ASN A 13 -13.23 2.60 5.23
C ASN A 13 -14.73 2.52 4.88
N ARG A 14 -15.18 3.24 3.86
CA ARG A 14 -16.62 3.55 3.64
C ARG A 14 -17.45 2.35 3.25
N SER A 15 -16.90 1.45 2.43
CA SER A 15 -17.68 0.36 1.81
C SER A 15 -17.12 -1.02 2.20
N PRO A 16 -17.26 -1.46 3.48
CA PRO A 16 -16.76 -2.75 3.92
C PRO A 16 -17.38 -3.90 3.14
N GLU A 17 -16.54 -4.83 2.72
CA GLU A 17 -17.03 -6.06 2.10
C GLU A 17 -17.70 -6.96 3.14
N PRO A 18 -18.86 -7.56 2.82
CA PRO A 18 -19.44 -8.59 3.67
C PRO A 18 -18.41 -9.71 3.91
N LEU A 19 -18.18 -10.03 5.18
CA LEU A 19 -17.29 -11.12 5.64
C LEU A 19 -15.78 -10.90 5.44
N HIS A 20 -15.34 -9.77 4.87
CA HIS A 20 -13.92 -9.43 4.65
C HIS A 20 -13.62 -8.02 5.15
N ALA A 21 -13.44 -7.86 6.46
CA ALA A 21 -13.25 -6.55 7.09
C ALA A 21 -12.01 -5.79 6.56
N ASP A 22 -11.00 -6.52 6.10
CA ASP A 22 -9.75 -5.99 5.54
C ASP A 22 -9.89 -5.42 4.12
N PHE A 23 -11.03 -5.65 3.45
CA PHE A 23 -11.31 -5.11 2.13
C PHE A 23 -12.52 -4.19 2.09
N THR A 24 -12.41 -3.21 1.21
CA THR A 24 -13.49 -2.33 0.76
C THR A 24 -13.38 -2.17 -0.75
N ASN A 25 -14.44 -1.64 -1.38
CA ASN A 25 -14.38 -1.26 -2.79
C ASN A 25 -13.23 -0.28 -3.07
N GLU A 26 -12.96 0.61 -2.12
CA GLU A 26 -11.89 1.61 -2.20
C GLU A 26 -10.50 0.96 -2.12
N VAL A 27 -10.30 -0.02 -1.23
CA VAL A 27 -9.05 -0.81 -1.18
C VAL A 27 -8.78 -1.48 -2.52
N ARG A 28 -9.78 -2.12 -3.12
CA ARG A 28 -9.62 -2.76 -4.44
C ARG A 28 -9.31 -1.76 -5.54
N ALA A 29 -9.95 -0.59 -5.52
CA ALA A 29 -9.69 0.48 -6.49
C ALA A 29 -8.26 1.03 -6.35
N LEU A 30 -7.81 1.28 -5.12
CA LEU A 30 -6.45 1.73 -4.83
C LEU A 30 -5.39 0.72 -5.31
N VAL A 31 -5.62 -0.59 -5.11
CA VAL A 31 -4.71 -1.64 -5.64
C VAL A 31 -4.62 -1.55 -7.16
N ARG A 32 -5.76 -1.43 -7.87
CA ARG A 32 -5.78 -1.30 -9.34
C ARG A 32 -5.06 -0.04 -9.85
N ILE A 33 -5.04 1.04 -9.08
CA ILE A 33 -4.33 2.28 -9.45
C ILE A 33 -2.80 2.09 -9.35
N GLY A 34 -2.32 1.23 -8.44
CA GLY A 34 -0.91 0.88 -8.35
C GLY A 34 -0.06 1.88 -7.55
N LEU A 35 1.18 2.13 -8.00
CA LEU A 35 2.21 2.87 -7.25
C LEU A 35 1.75 4.23 -6.67
N PRO A 36 0.98 5.08 -7.38
CA PRO A 36 0.51 6.35 -6.82
C PRO A 36 -0.38 6.15 -5.58
N ALA A 37 -1.24 5.12 -5.59
CA ALA A 37 -2.12 4.80 -4.47
C ALA A 37 -1.35 4.20 -3.29
N ALA A 38 -0.40 3.27 -3.55
CA ALA A 38 0.45 2.70 -2.50
C ALA A 38 1.24 3.79 -1.74
N ARG A 39 1.74 4.81 -2.45
CA ARG A 39 2.39 5.96 -1.81
C ARG A 39 1.42 6.79 -0.98
N ALA A 40 0.22 7.04 -1.50
CA ALA A 40 -0.79 7.86 -0.82
C ALA A 40 -1.33 7.22 0.47
N VAL A 41 -1.36 5.88 0.58
CA VAL A 41 -1.83 5.19 1.79
C VAL A 41 -0.78 5.06 2.89
N LEU A 42 0.51 5.37 2.65
CA LEU A 42 1.55 5.20 3.67
C LEU A 42 1.26 5.90 5.00
N PRO A 43 0.74 7.15 5.04
CA PRO A 43 0.38 7.78 6.31
C PRO A 43 -0.69 7.01 7.09
N LEU A 44 -1.59 6.31 6.40
CA LEU A 44 -2.67 5.54 7.02
C LEU A 44 -2.16 4.29 7.75
N LEU A 45 -0.96 3.80 7.44
CA LEU A 45 -0.29 2.73 8.20
C LEU A 45 0.07 3.17 9.63
N LEU A 46 0.08 4.48 9.89
CA LEU A 46 0.30 5.06 11.21
C LEU A 46 -1.00 5.51 11.89
N SER A 47 -2.16 5.28 11.26
CA SER A 47 -3.47 5.64 11.82
C SER A 47 -3.68 5.05 13.22
N PRO A 48 -4.32 5.76 14.16
CA PRO A 48 -4.72 5.17 15.44
C PRO A 48 -5.77 4.06 15.26
N ASP A 49 -6.58 4.10 14.20
CA ASP A 49 -7.60 3.09 13.90
C ASP A 49 -6.99 1.82 13.28
N GLU A 50 -7.22 0.67 13.91
CA GLU A 50 -6.61 -0.58 13.48
C GLU A 50 -7.07 -1.04 12.09
N LEU A 51 -8.35 -0.82 11.77
CA LEU A 51 -8.95 -1.28 10.53
C LEU A 51 -8.43 -0.47 9.34
N THR A 52 -8.23 0.83 9.53
CA THR A 52 -7.56 1.73 8.58
C THR A 52 -6.16 1.23 8.26
N ARG A 53 -5.38 0.82 9.26
CA ARG A 53 -4.03 0.28 9.06
C ARG A 53 -4.05 -1.03 8.30
N LEU A 54 -4.96 -1.94 8.63
CA LEU A 54 -5.13 -3.22 7.95
C LEU A 54 -5.47 -3.00 6.47
N ARG A 55 -6.40 -2.09 6.17
CA ARG A 55 -6.79 -1.76 4.79
C ARG A 55 -5.67 -1.09 4.00
N ALA A 56 -4.96 -0.15 4.61
CA ALA A 56 -3.76 0.44 4.01
C ALA A 56 -2.66 -0.61 3.76
N GLN A 57 -2.49 -1.58 4.66
CA GLN A 57 -1.59 -2.71 4.45
C GLN A 57 -2.03 -3.55 3.25
N ARG A 58 -3.32 -3.84 3.08
CA ARG A 58 -3.82 -4.58 1.89
C ARG A 58 -3.53 -3.86 0.58
N VAL A 59 -3.65 -2.53 0.57
CA VAL A 59 -3.25 -1.73 -0.61
C VAL A 59 -1.76 -1.88 -0.88
N LEU A 60 -0.91 -1.73 0.15
CA LEU A 60 0.54 -1.84 -0.01
C LEU A 60 0.97 -3.26 -0.45
N GLU A 61 0.40 -4.30 0.12
CA GLU A 61 0.64 -5.69 -0.26
C GLU A 61 0.24 -5.95 -1.71
N GLY A 62 -0.98 -5.56 -2.11
CA GLY A 62 -1.48 -5.76 -3.47
C GLY A 62 -0.59 -5.08 -4.52
N VAL A 63 -0.31 -3.79 -4.33
CA VAL A 63 0.50 -3.03 -5.28
C VAL A 63 1.94 -3.54 -5.35
N SER A 64 2.56 -3.85 -4.20
CA SER A 64 3.95 -4.34 -4.20
C SER A 64 4.06 -5.74 -4.82
N ARG A 65 3.05 -6.60 -4.66
CA ARG A 65 2.98 -7.91 -5.35
C ARG A 65 2.91 -7.73 -6.86
N ASP A 66 2.04 -6.85 -7.35
CA ASP A 66 1.89 -6.61 -8.79
C ASP A 66 3.21 -6.10 -9.41
N VAL A 67 3.86 -5.13 -8.76
CA VAL A 67 5.16 -4.59 -9.22
C VAL A 67 6.26 -5.64 -9.24
N VAL A 68 6.29 -6.52 -8.23
CA VAL A 68 7.26 -7.63 -8.17
C VAL A 68 6.96 -8.69 -9.22
N ALA A 69 5.68 -9.04 -9.43
CA ALA A 69 5.27 -10.05 -10.42
C ALA A 69 5.65 -9.63 -11.85
N ASP A 70 5.61 -8.34 -12.15
CA ASP A 70 6.09 -7.78 -13.42
C ASP A 70 7.63 -7.90 -13.60
N THR A 71 8.36 -8.20 -12.54
CA THR A 71 9.83 -8.37 -12.55
C THR A 71 10.18 -9.86 -12.48
N TRP A 72 10.57 -10.46 -13.61
CA TRP A 72 10.92 -11.89 -13.69
C TRP A 72 11.96 -12.30 -12.62
N GLY A 73 11.59 -13.24 -11.75
CA GLY A 73 12.47 -13.82 -10.73
C GLY A 73 12.60 -13.02 -9.42
N ALA A 74 11.82 -11.94 -9.25
CA ALA A 74 11.82 -11.18 -8.00
C ALA A 74 10.98 -11.88 -6.91
N ASP A 75 11.50 -11.91 -5.69
CA ASP A 75 10.87 -12.53 -4.52
C ASP A 75 10.13 -11.46 -3.68
N TRP A 76 8.79 -11.50 -3.72
CA TRP A 76 7.96 -10.58 -2.95
C TRP A 76 8.11 -10.77 -1.45
N ALA A 77 8.29 -12.01 -0.97
CA ALA A 77 8.44 -12.27 0.46
C ALA A 77 9.75 -11.68 0.99
N LEU A 78 10.84 -11.81 0.21
CA LEU A 78 12.10 -11.14 0.52
C LEU A 78 11.94 -9.62 0.53
N LEU A 79 11.31 -9.04 -0.50
CA LEU A 79 11.03 -7.60 -0.55
C LEU A 79 10.26 -7.13 0.71
N TRP A 80 9.20 -7.85 1.06
CA TRP A 80 8.36 -7.52 2.21
C TRP A 80 9.17 -7.55 3.51
N HIS A 81 10.02 -8.56 3.66
CA HIS A 81 10.88 -8.72 4.82
C HIS A 81 11.93 -7.59 4.93
N GLU A 82 12.64 -7.28 3.85
CA GLU A 82 13.66 -6.22 3.81
C GLU A 82 13.06 -4.84 4.14
N ASN A 83 11.82 -4.61 3.72
CA ASN A 83 11.06 -3.39 4.02
C ASN A 83 10.42 -3.40 5.43
N GLY A 84 10.91 -4.25 6.32
CA GLY A 84 10.57 -4.22 7.75
C GLY A 84 9.39 -5.10 8.15
N ASN A 85 8.92 -5.99 7.25
CA ASN A 85 7.87 -6.96 7.53
C ASN A 85 6.66 -6.34 8.22
N TYR A 86 6.10 -5.29 7.60
CA TYR A 86 5.04 -4.48 8.21
C TYR A 86 3.88 -5.34 8.71
N HIS A 87 3.36 -5.03 9.89
CA HIS A 87 2.15 -5.64 10.41
C HIS A 87 1.30 -4.58 11.12
N TRP A 88 0.02 -4.48 10.77
CA TRP A 88 -0.90 -3.45 11.27
C TRP A 88 -1.12 -3.47 12.80
N ARG A 89 -0.90 -4.62 13.46
CA ARG A 89 -0.90 -4.73 14.94
C ARG A 89 0.47 -4.64 15.59
N ALA A 90 1.54 -4.45 14.82
CA ALA A 90 2.85 -4.26 15.42
C ALA A 90 2.89 -2.94 16.22
N GLU A 91 3.85 -2.88 17.14
CA GLU A 91 4.16 -1.68 17.91
C GLU A 91 4.38 -0.46 17.01
N ALA A 92 4.01 0.72 17.50
CA ALA A 92 4.03 1.95 16.72
C ALA A 92 5.42 2.25 16.12
N GLU A 93 6.50 2.00 16.87
CA GLU A 93 7.87 2.20 16.41
C GLU A 93 8.24 1.27 15.25
N LEU A 94 7.83 0.00 15.30
CA LEU A 94 8.06 -0.96 14.22
C LEU A 94 7.29 -0.55 12.96
N ARG A 95 6.04 -0.09 13.12
CA ARG A 95 5.24 0.43 12.01
C ARG A 95 5.89 1.67 11.38
N GLN A 96 6.37 2.60 12.20
CA GLN A 96 7.03 3.82 11.72
C GLN A 96 8.33 3.53 10.96
N SER A 97 9.15 2.62 11.48
CA SER A 97 10.39 2.18 10.81
C SER A 97 10.10 1.53 9.45
N ALA A 98 9.13 0.62 9.39
CA ALA A 98 8.73 -0.01 8.13
C ALA A 98 8.16 0.99 7.12
N VAL A 99 7.33 1.95 7.55
CA VAL A 99 6.80 3.02 6.67
C VAL A 99 7.93 3.82 6.00
N GLY A 100 9.00 4.13 6.74
CA GLY A 100 10.18 4.81 6.17
C GLY A 100 10.87 4.00 5.08
N LYS A 101 11.01 2.68 5.27
CA LYS A 101 11.59 1.78 4.26
C LYS A 101 10.71 1.68 3.00
N TRP A 102 9.41 1.50 3.20
CA TRP A 102 8.44 1.46 2.10
C TRP A 102 8.36 2.76 1.31
N LEU A 103 8.49 3.92 1.98
CA LEU A 103 8.57 5.22 1.32
C LEU A 103 9.75 5.27 0.35
N ALA A 104 10.93 4.86 0.82
CA ALA A 104 12.15 4.83 0.02
C ALA A 104 12.04 3.85 -1.16
N TRP A 105 11.48 2.67 -0.94
CA TRP A 105 11.26 1.70 -2.01
C TRP A 105 10.26 2.20 -3.06
N LEU A 106 9.14 2.79 -2.65
CA LEU A 106 8.12 3.33 -3.56
C LEU A 106 8.66 4.48 -4.41
N ASP A 107 9.52 5.33 -3.85
CA ASP A 107 10.20 6.39 -4.62
C ASP A 107 11.12 5.80 -5.71
N GLN A 108 11.83 4.71 -5.39
CA GLN A 108 12.65 4.00 -6.38
C GLN A 108 11.81 3.30 -7.45
N ALA A 109 10.73 2.64 -7.05
CA ALA A 109 9.82 1.95 -7.98
C ALA A 109 9.16 2.93 -8.94
N ALA A 110 8.69 4.09 -8.46
CA ALA A 110 8.10 5.13 -9.28
C ALA A 110 9.09 5.72 -10.30
N ALA A 111 10.38 5.84 -9.94
CA ALA A 111 11.41 6.31 -10.86
C ALA A 111 11.74 5.31 -11.98
N ARG A 112 11.51 4.01 -11.76
CA ARG A 112 11.78 2.93 -12.72
C ARG A 112 10.59 2.60 -13.62
N ALA A 113 9.37 2.97 -13.22
CA ALA A 113 8.18 2.74 -14.02
C ALA A 113 8.28 3.50 -15.36
N PRO A 114 8.02 2.84 -16.51
CA PRO A 114 8.00 3.54 -17.79
C PRO A 114 6.92 4.63 -17.74
N ARG A 115 7.32 5.88 -17.97
CA ARG A 115 6.35 6.98 -18.15
C ARG A 115 5.52 6.62 -19.39
N LYS A 116 4.26 6.22 -19.21
CA LYS A 116 3.33 6.13 -20.33
C LYS A 116 3.29 7.52 -20.98
N GLN A 117 3.81 7.64 -22.19
CA GLN A 117 3.62 8.83 -23.01
C GLN A 117 2.11 8.93 -23.28
N ALA A 118 1.58 10.13 -23.03
CA ALA A 118 0.18 10.48 -23.27
C ALA A 118 -0.17 10.43 -24.76
#